data_AF-A0A7Y3DPY0-F1
#
_entry.id   AF-A0A7Y3DPY0-F1
#
_cell.length_a   1.000
_cell.length_b   1.000
_cell.length_c   1.000
_cell.angle_alpha   90.00
_cell.angle_beta   90.00
_cell.angle_gamma   90.00
#
_symmetry.space_group_name_H-M   'P 1'
#
loop_
_entity.id
_entity.type
_entity.pdbx_description
1 polymer ?
#
loop_
_entity_poly.entity_id
_entity_poly.type
_entity_poly.pdbx_seq_one_letter_code
_entity_poly.pdbx_strand_id
1 'polypeptide(L)'
;MIVYDGTYRMQPDANQGFKPRTQWTCAWRIRIINLGMAQPDVQHIRPMIVIANQTGLATSLSSCAESIGKKISRDFNLDVSHVLWVEHFPNKSNRWHVATFATKSQFGHHKNYSIRWRPIRPNELNLIRAFIPNIEDPR
;
A
#
# COMPACT_ATOMS: atom_id res chain seq x y z
N MET A 1 6.23 -9.83 -12.08
CA MET A 1 6.16 -11.02 -11.21
C MET A 1 5.61 -10.62 -9.84
N ILE A 2 4.73 -11.43 -9.24
CA ILE A 2 4.27 -11.19 -7.86
C ILE A 2 5.37 -11.70 -6.92
N VAL A 3 5.91 -10.79 -6.10
CA VAL A 3 6.96 -11.08 -5.11
C VAL A 3 6.34 -11.47 -3.77
N TYR A 4 5.17 -10.91 -3.46
CA TYR A 4 4.44 -11.21 -2.24
C TYR A 4 2.93 -11.08 -2.47
N ASP A 5 2.16 -11.98 -1.89
CA ASP A 5 0.70 -11.88 -1.82
C ASP A 5 0.21 -12.47 -0.50
N GLY A 6 -0.16 -11.61 0.44
CA GLY A 6 -0.45 -12.02 1.81
C GLY A 6 -1.24 -10.97 2.58
N THR A 7 -1.58 -11.28 3.82
CA THR A 7 -2.38 -10.39 4.68
C THR A 7 -1.49 -9.79 5.75
N TYR A 8 -1.36 -8.46 5.74
CA TYR A 8 -0.75 -7.71 6.82
C TYR A 8 -1.80 -7.30 7.85
N ARG A 9 -1.45 -7.44 9.13
CA ARG A 9 -2.33 -7.06 10.25
C ARG A 9 -1.62 -6.03 11.11
N MET A 10 -2.34 -5.00 11.51
CA MET A 10 -1.85 -4.04 12.50
C MET A 10 -1.99 -4.65 13.89
N GLN A 11 -0.87 -4.78 14.60
CA GLN A 11 -0.89 -5.09 16.04
C GLN A 11 -1.17 -3.78 16.79
N PRO A 12 -2.07 -3.78 17.78
CA PRO A 12 -2.12 -2.68 18.74
C PRO A 12 -0.79 -2.62 19.51
N ASP A 13 -0.26 -1.42 19.69
CA ASP A 13 0.96 -1.20 20.49
C ASP A 13 0.71 -1.65 21.94
N ALA A 14 1.54 -2.58 22.43
CA ALA A 14 1.40 -3.16 23.77
C ALA A 14 1.73 -2.18 24.92
N ASN A 15 2.18 -0.96 24.61
CA ASN A 15 2.54 0.07 25.59
C ASN A 15 1.38 0.96 26.05
N GLN A 16 0.16 0.77 25.54
CA GLN A 16 -1.03 1.31 26.18
C GLN A 16 -1.54 0.27 27.18
N GLY A 17 -1.41 0.56 28.49
CA GLY A 17 -1.60 -0.36 29.62
C GLY A 17 -3.00 -0.95 29.82
N PHE A 18 -3.69 -1.38 28.76
CA PHE A 18 -4.95 -2.10 28.80
C PHE A 18 -4.77 -3.54 28.32
N LYS A 19 -5.17 -4.49 29.18
CA LYS A 19 -5.12 -5.94 28.94
C LYS A 19 -5.85 -6.31 27.64
N PRO A 20 -5.30 -7.18 26.77
CA PRO A 20 -5.83 -7.37 25.43
C PRO A 20 -6.96 -8.39 25.43
N ARG A 21 -8.20 -7.93 25.24
CA ARG A 21 -9.27 -8.79 24.70
C ARG A 21 -9.22 -8.68 23.17
N THR A 22 -8.35 -9.48 22.56
CA THR A 22 -8.40 -9.90 21.14
C THR A 22 -9.17 -8.96 20.20
N GLN A 23 -8.56 -7.88 19.74
CA GLN A 23 -9.14 -7.11 18.64
C GLN A 23 -8.03 -6.58 17.74
N TRP A 24 -7.74 -7.34 16.69
CA TRP A 24 -7.00 -6.85 15.53
C TRP A 24 -7.87 -5.78 14.86
N THR A 25 -7.45 -4.51 14.91
CA THR A 25 -8.29 -3.38 14.47
C THR A 25 -8.30 -3.20 12.95
N CYS A 26 -7.23 -3.61 12.26
CA CYS A 26 -7.14 -3.52 10.80
C CYS A 26 -6.31 -4.64 10.18
N ALA A 27 -6.78 -5.15 9.04
CA ALA A 27 -6.03 -6.03 8.17
C ALA A 27 -6.13 -5.57 6.71
N TRP A 28 -5.04 -5.74 5.97
CA TRP A 28 -4.97 -5.46 4.55
C TRP A 28 -4.39 -6.66 3.81
N ARG A 29 -5.01 -7.04 2.69
CA ARG A 29 -4.38 -7.89 1.69
C ARG A 29 -3.38 -7.04 0.92
N ILE A 30 -2.11 -7.37 1.05
CA ILE A 30 -0.99 -6.70 0.40
C ILE A 30 -0.47 -7.60 -0.70
N ARG A 31 -0.30 -7.02 -1.88
CA ARG A 31 0.36 -7.64 -3.01
C ARG A 31 1.51 -6.76 -3.47
N ILE A 32 2.70 -7.35 -3.58
CA ILE A 32 3.91 -6.65 -4.03
C ILE A 32 4.31 -7.25 -5.37
N ILE A 33 4.48 -6.39 -6.37
CA ILE A 33 4.79 -6.78 -7.73
C ILE A 33 6.11 -6.11 -8.12
N ASN A 34 7.01 -6.90 -8.71
CA ASN A 34 8.20 -6.39 -9.36
C ASN A 34 7.98 -6.41 -10.88
N LEU A 35 7.91 -5.22 -11.47
CA LEU A 35 7.75 -5.02 -12.91
C LEU A 35 9.04 -5.30 -13.67
N GLY A 36 10.20 -4.95 -13.12
CA GLY A 36 11.49 -5.27 -13.76
C GLY A 36 11.69 -6.78 -13.96
N MET A 37 11.14 -7.60 -13.06
CA MET A 37 11.09 -9.05 -13.26
C MET A 37 9.96 -9.51 -14.19
N ALA A 38 8.89 -8.72 -14.32
CA ALA A 38 7.76 -9.04 -15.21
C ALA A 38 8.07 -8.73 -16.68
N GLN A 39 8.81 -7.64 -16.90
CA GLN A 39 9.11 -7.02 -18.19
C GLN A 39 10.57 -6.54 -18.14
N PRO A 40 11.55 -7.47 -18.20
CA PRO A 40 12.97 -7.14 -18.06
C PRO A 40 13.48 -6.20 -19.15
N ASP A 41 12.83 -6.20 -20.32
CA ASP A 41 13.19 -5.36 -21.47
C ASP A 41 12.69 -3.90 -21.33
N VAL A 42 11.95 -3.57 -20.27
CA VAL A 42 11.37 -2.24 -20.05
C VAL A 42 11.98 -1.58 -18.81
N GLN A 43 12.58 -0.40 -18.99
CA GLN A 43 13.06 0.40 -17.87
C GLN A 43 11.90 1.15 -17.20
N HIS A 44 11.45 0.64 -16.05
CA HIS A 44 10.36 1.25 -15.29
C HIS A 44 10.87 2.34 -14.33
N ILE A 45 10.23 3.52 -14.34
CA ILE A 45 10.50 4.60 -13.38
C ILE A 45 10.19 4.14 -11.95
N ARG A 46 9.12 3.37 -11.78
CA ARG A 46 8.69 2.75 -10.51
C ARG A 46 8.57 1.25 -10.71
N PRO A 47 9.68 0.48 -10.54
CA PRO A 47 9.69 -0.94 -10.83
C PRO A 47 8.91 -1.77 -9.80
N MET A 48 8.63 -1.22 -8.62
CA MET A 48 7.90 -1.91 -7.56
C MET A 48 6.49 -1.34 -7.42
N ILE A 49 5.50 -2.22 -7.35
CA ILE A 49 4.10 -1.86 -7.06
C ILE A 49 3.68 -2.53 -5.77
N VAL A 50 3.04 -1.75 -4.90
CA VAL A 50 2.35 -2.27 -3.73
C VAL A 50 0.87 -2.01 -3.92
N ILE A 51 0.07 -3.07 -3.84
CA ILE A 51 -1.39 -3.00 -3.89
C ILE A 51 -1.90 -3.39 -2.51
N ALA A 52 -2.60 -2.48 -1.85
CA ALA A 52 -3.23 -2.73 -0.56
C ALA A 52 -4.75 -2.68 -0.69
N ASN A 53 -5.39 -3.79 -0.33
CA ASN A 53 -6.84 -3.90 -0.24
C ASN A 53 -7.21 -4.10 1.23
N GLN A 54 -8.06 -3.24 1.76
CA GLN A 54 -8.54 -3.39 3.13
C GLN A 54 -9.43 -4.63 3.23
N THR A 55 -9.11 -5.53 4.16
CA THR A 55 -9.84 -6.78 4.40
C THR A 55 -10.40 -6.76 5.82
N GLY A 56 -11.66 -6.37 5.97
CA GLY A 56 -12.41 -6.42 7.24
C GLY A 56 -13.16 -5.13 7.61
N LEU A 57 -13.96 -5.21 8.68
CA LEU A 57 -14.62 -4.06 9.33
C LEU A 57 -13.61 -3.22 10.10
N ALA A 58 -12.75 -2.51 9.38
CA ALA A 58 -11.96 -1.45 10.01
C ALA A 58 -12.79 -0.16 9.93
N THR A 59 -13.27 0.29 11.08
CA THR A 59 -13.84 1.64 11.31
C THR A 59 -12.78 2.74 11.25
N SER A 60 -11.55 2.39 10.89
CA SER A 60 -10.37 3.25 10.92
C SER A 60 -10.40 4.25 9.79
N LEU A 61 -10.29 5.53 10.15
CA LEU A 61 -10.16 6.67 9.23
C LEU A 61 -8.80 6.71 8.50
N SER A 62 -7.86 5.83 8.81
CA SER A 62 -6.48 5.85 8.29
C SER A 62 -6.24 4.79 7.21
N SER A 63 -5.50 5.17 6.17
CA SER A 63 -5.11 4.31 5.04
C SER A 63 -4.05 3.26 5.41
N CYS A 64 -3.82 2.25 4.56
CA CYS A 64 -2.76 1.25 4.79
C CYS A 64 -1.37 1.90 4.80
N ALA A 65 -1.12 2.80 3.85
CA ALA A 65 0.11 3.54 3.68
C ALA A 65 0.45 4.36 4.94
N GLU A 66 -0.56 5.01 5.54
CA GLU A 66 -0.40 5.78 6.77
C GLU A 66 -0.18 4.89 7.99
N SER A 67 -0.93 3.78 8.07
CA SER A 67 -0.95 2.93 9.26
C SER A 67 0.27 2.01 9.35
N ILE A 68 0.54 1.26 8.28
CA ILE A 68 1.58 0.22 8.25
C ILE A 68 2.52 0.31 7.04
N GLY A 69 2.38 1.34 6.20
CA GLY A 69 3.20 1.51 4.99
C GLY A 69 4.69 1.53 5.28
N LYS A 70 5.13 2.27 6.31
CA LYS A 70 6.55 2.29 6.73
C LYS A 70 7.08 0.92 7.15
N LYS A 71 6.24 0.11 7.81
CA LYS A 71 6.59 -1.25 8.24
C LYS A 71 6.77 -2.17 7.04
N ILE A 72 5.79 -2.19 6.13
CA ILE A 72 5.86 -2.97 4.88
C ILE A 72 7.10 -2.56 4.07
N SER A 73 7.36 -1.26 3.91
CA SER A 73 8.55 -0.80 3.20
C SER A 73 9.85 -1.26 3.85
N ARG A 74 9.93 -1.33 5.17
CA ARG A 74 11.10 -1.86 5.88
C ARG A 74 11.23 -3.38 5.71
N ASP A 75 10.14 -4.12 5.93
CA ASP A 75 10.12 -5.57 5.91
C ASP A 75 10.49 -6.15 4.53
N PHE A 76 10.15 -5.43 3.45
CA PHE A 76 10.47 -5.82 2.08
C PHE A 76 11.58 -4.97 1.43
N ASN A 77 12.30 -4.16 2.22
CA ASN A 77 13.36 -3.27 1.75
C ASN A 77 12.97 -2.42 0.52
N LEU A 78 11.77 -1.86 0.54
CA LEU A 78 11.22 -1.04 -0.54
C LEU A 78 11.68 0.41 -0.42
N ASP A 79 12.22 0.95 -1.50
CA ASP A 79 12.39 2.39 -1.62
C ASP A 79 11.06 3.05 -1.98
N VAL A 80 10.44 3.74 -1.01
CA VAL A 80 9.16 4.44 -1.17
C VAL A 80 9.14 5.47 -2.30
N SER A 81 10.30 5.98 -2.74
CA SER A 81 10.40 6.90 -3.87
C SER A 81 10.28 6.20 -5.23
N HIS A 82 10.60 4.91 -5.28
CA HIS A 82 10.54 4.04 -6.47
C HIS A 82 9.35 3.06 -6.45
N VAL A 83 8.42 3.22 -5.49
CA VAL A 83 7.22 2.40 -5.36
C VAL A 83 5.99 3.14 -5.90
N LEU A 84 5.19 2.44 -6.69
CA LEU A 84 3.80 2.82 -6.97
C LEU A 84 2.90 2.15 -5.92
N TRP A 85 2.50 2.91 -4.91
CA TRP A 85 1.61 2.41 -3.86
C TRP A 85 0.16 2.68 -4.24
N VAL A 86 -0.65 1.63 -4.33
CA VAL A 86 -2.04 1.68 -4.77
C VAL A 86 -2.94 1.13 -3.68
N GLU A 87 -4.00 1.85 -3.35
CA GLU A 87 -5.03 1.41 -2.40
C GLU A 87 -6.43 1.46 -2.98
N HIS A 88 -7.23 0.50 -2.56
CA HIS A 88 -8.66 0.45 -2.84
C HIS A 88 -9.47 1.09 -1.71
N PHE A 89 -10.21 2.15 -2.03
CA PHE A 89 -11.15 2.84 -1.17
C PHE A 89 -12.57 2.67 -1.72
N PRO A 90 -13.39 1.77 -1.17
CA PRO A 90 -14.73 1.48 -1.70
C PRO A 90 -15.69 2.68 -1.62
N ASN A 91 -15.47 3.60 -0.68
CA ASN A 91 -16.37 4.72 -0.41
C ASN A 91 -16.08 5.99 -1.25
N LYS A 92 -15.12 5.95 -2.19
CA LYS A 92 -14.77 7.08 -3.05
C LYS A 92 -15.21 6.81 -4.50
N SER A 93 -15.61 7.87 -5.20
CA SER A 93 -15.99 7.83 -6.63
C SER A 93 -14.93 7.15 -7.51
N ASN A 94 -13.66 7.43 -7.24
CA ASN A 94 -12.53 6.68 -7.82
C ASN A 94 -12.06 5.64 -6.82
N ARG A 95 -12.52 4.39 -6.97
CA ARG A 95 -12.23 3.30 -6.03
C ARG A 95 -10.73 3.07 -5.79
N TRP A 96 -9.87 3.42 -6.74
CA TRP A 96 -8.42 3.21 -6.67
C TRP A 96 -7.65 4.52 -6.58
N HIS A 97 -6.76 4.62 -5.59
CA HIS A 97 -5.91 5.78 -5.39
C HIS A 97 -4.45 5.39 -5.27
N VAL A 98 -3.58 6.27 -5.74
CA VAL A 98 -2.12 6.14 -5.62
C VAL A 98 -1.62 7.02 -4.48
N ALA A 99 -0.88 6.41 -3.56
CA ALA A 99 -0.17 7.09 -2.51
C ALA A 99 1.22 7.53 -3.02
N THR A 100 1.61 8.76 -2.75
CA THR A 100 2.97 9.27 -2.98
C THR A 100 3.57 9.68 -1.64
N PHE A 101 4.71 9.08 -1.30
CA PHE A 101 5.45 9.40 -0.08
C PHE A 101 6.35 10.61 -0.36
N ALA A 102 5.98 11.77 0.16
CA ALA A 102 6.79 12.98 0.10
C ALA A 102 7.61 13.10 1.39
N THR A 103 8.94 13.09 1.27
CA THR A 103 9.87 13.29 2.40
C THR A 103 9.68 14.69 2.98
N LYS A 104 9.40 14.78 4.28
CA LYS A 104 9.11 16.04 4.98
C LYS A 104 10.32 16.64 5.71
N SER A 105 11.53 16.40 5.21
CA SER A 105 12.83 16.65 5.87
C SER A 105 13.39 15.45 6.63
N GLN A 106 14.72 15.34 6.65
CA GLN A 106 15.46 14.41 7.49
C GLN A 106 15.64 15.07 8.86
N PHE A 107 14.90 14.62 9.88
CA PHE A 107 15.19 14.97 11.27
C PHE A 107 15.82 13.73 11.92
N GLY A 108 17.15 13.71 12.00
CA GLY A 108 17.94 12.57 12.47
C GLY A 108 17.89 11.35 11.53
N HIS A 109 18.10 10.15 12.08
CA HIS A 109 18.11 8.87 11.32
C HIS A 109 16.73 8.40 10.83
N HIS A 110 15.65 9.11 11.18
CA HIS A 110 14.28 8.71 10.82
C HIS A 110 13.75 9.58 9.68
N LYS A 111 13.55 8.97 8.50
CA LYS A 111 12.87 9.62 7.38
C LYS A 111 11.39 9.79 7.72
N ASN A 112 10.98 11.05 7.92
CA ASN A 112 9.57 11.39 8.05
C ASN A 112 8.97 11.62 6.66
N TYR A 113 7.87 10.92 6.40
CA TYR A 113 7.13 11.01 5.15
C TYR A 113 5.74 11.57 5.41
N SER A 114 5.28 12.42 4.51
CA SER A 114 3.87 12.71 4.34
C SER A 114 3.33 11.93 3.15
N ILE A 115 2.08 11.50 3.25
CA ILE A 115 1.41 10.79 2.18
C ILE A 115 0.50 11.77 1.46
N ARG A 116 0.64 11.82 0.13
CA ARG A 116 -0.28 12.53 -0.75
C ARG A 116 -1.04 11.51 -1.58
N TRP A 117 -2.35 11.69 -1.64
CA TRP A 117 -3.23 10.83 -2.40
C TRP A 117 -3.60 11.48 -3.73
N ARG A 118 -3.63 10.69 -4.79
CA ARG A 118 -4.26 11.07 -6.05
C ARG A 118 -5.05 9.90 -6.62
N PRO A 119 -6.04 10.13 -7.49
CA PRO A 119 -6.64 9.06 -8.27
C PRO A 119 -5.59 8.29 -9.08
N ILE A 120 -5.81 7.00 -9.26
CA ILE A 120 -5.00 6.20 -10.18
C ILE A 120 -5.22 6.70 -11.63
N ARG A 121 -4.15 6.72 -12.42
CA ARG A 121 -4.26 7.05 -13.85
C ARG A 121 -4.68 5.83 -14.66
N PRO A 122 -5.34 5.98 -15.82
CA PRO A 122 -5.79 4.84 -16.62
C PRO A 122 -4.66 3.89 -17.04
N ASN A 123 -3.48 4.40 -17.37
CA ASN A 123 -2.31 3.60 -17.72
C ASN A 123 -1.78 2.77 -16.53
N GLU A 124 -1.76 3.36 -15.33
CA GLU A 124 -1.37 2.67 -14.09
C GLU A 124 -2.39 1.58 -13.74
N LEU A 125 -3.69 1.88 -13.90
CA LEU A 125 -4.76 0.91 -13.69
C LEU A 125 -4.65 -0.28 -14.64
N ASN A 126 -4.41 -0.02 -15.93
CA ASN A 126 -4.18 -1.06 -16.93
C ASN A 126 -2.98 -1.94 -16.59
N LEU A 127 -1.93 -1.35 -16.04
CA LEU A 127 -0.72 -2.07 -15.66
C LEU A 127 -0.93 -2.99 -14.44
N ILE A 128 -1.75 -2.57 -13.46
CA ILE A 128 -2.08 -3.41 -12.30
C ILE A 128 -3.23 -4.38 -12.54
N ARG A 129 -4.03 -4.19 -13.61
CA ARG A 129 -5.19 -5.03 -13.95
C ARG A 129 -4.82 -6.51 -14.05
N ALA A 130 -3.69 -6.82 -14.67
CA ALA A 130 -3.18 -8.18 -14.79
C ALA A 130 -2.87 -8.85 -13.44
N PHE A 131 -2.75 -8.07 -12.36
CA PHE A 131 -2.32 -8.51 -11.05
C PHE A 131 -3.37 -8.33 -9.97
N ILE A 132 -4.62 -7.94 -10.28
CA ILE A 132 -5.70 -7.83 -9.31
C ILE A 132 -6.82 -8.80 -9.71
N PRO A 133 -7.23 -9.75 -8.84
CA PRO A 133 -8.15 -10.81 -9.25
C PRO A 133 -9.60 -10.33 -9.52
N ASN A 134 -9.97 -9.09 -9.20
CA ASN A 134 -11.35 -8.59 -9.29
C ASN A 134 -11.39 -7.06 -9.41
N ILE A 135 -11.00 -6.51 -10.57
CA ILE A 135 -11.39 -5.13 -10.90
C ILE A 135 -12.76 -5.22 -11.55
N GLU A 136 -13.82 -4.99 -10.77
CA GLU A 136 -15.09 -4.62 -11.37
C GLU A 136 -14.86 -3.35 -12.19
N ASP A 137 -15.05 -3.46 -13.50
CA ASP A 137 -15.04 -2.32 -14.42
C ASP A 137 -16.10 -1.31 -13.93
N PRO A 138 -15.77 -0.01 -13.79
CA PRO A 138 -16.83 0.99 -13.71
C PRO A 138 -17.57 0.96 -15.06
N ARG A 139 -18.72 0.29 -15.08
CA ARG A 139 -19.69 0.40 -16.18
C ARG A 139 -20.23 1.83 -16.25
#